data_AF-A0A8T4S256-F1
#
_entry.id   AF-A0A8T4S256-F1
#
_cell.length_a   1.000
_cell.length_b   1.000
_cell.length_c   1.000
_cell.angle_alpha   90.00
_cell.angle_beta   90.00
_cell.angle_gamma   90.00
#
_symmetry.space_group_name_H-M   'P 1'
#
loop_
_entity.id
_entity.type
_entity.pdbx_description
1 polymer ?
#
loop_
_entity_poly.entity_id
_entity_poly.type
_entity_poly.pdbx_seq_one_letter_code
_entity_poly.pdbx_strand_id
1 'polypeptide(L)'
;MAFSNILDPVLGPLLLIDPLLSMFLISLGVSLLMVLIYKFTTNQELMKRLKEEMKAMQKKVRELKNNPDEMMKANKAMMDSNMKYMKQSFKSTLFTMIPLLLIFGWMAANFSYEPIGPGEQFSITLLFNKNASGQAKAEVPAGISIIGEAEKNITGRMATFTFKGEKGEYTGTSSIKLSYKSAEPKIAETVEFKDVLITNGHKYLPKEKQVKNSDLSFISIDYKKRIVLPGLNWGWLGTYILFSIVFSLVLRKAMKVY
;
A
#
# COMPACT_ATOMS: atom_id res chain seq x y z
N MET A 1 2.79 -10.48 -6.39
CA MET A 1 2.19 -11.71 -6.95
C MET A 1 2.04 -12.84 -5.93
N ALA A 2 2.98 -13.10 -5.01
CA ALA A 2 2.82 -14.24 -4.09
C ALA A 2 1.67 -14.11 -3.06
N PHE A 3 1.33 -12.89 -2.62
CA PHE A 3 0.35 -12.68 -1.54
C PHE A 3 -1.10 -12.53 -2.00
N SER A 4 -1.36 -12.23 -3.29
CA SER A 4 -2.73 -12.10 -3.80
C SER A 4 -3.50 -13.40 -3.64
N ASN A 5 -2.86 -14.51 -4.00
CA ASN A 5 -3.53 -15.81 -4.10
C ASN A 5 -3.98 -16.39 -2.76
N ILE A 6 -3.38 -15.99 -1.64
CA ILE A 6 -3.70 -16.54 -0.31
C ILE A 6 -4.98 -15.91 0.26
N LEU A 7 -5.14 -14.59 0.08
CA LEU A 7 -6.27 -13.86 0.65
C LEU A 7 -7.44 -13.69 -0.33
N ASP A 8 -7.22 -13.91 -1.64
CA ASP A 8 -8.26 -13.83 -2.67
C ASP A 8 -9.52 -14.68 -2.38
N PRO A 9 -9.45 -15.92 -1.88
CA PRO A 9 -10.66 -16.70 -1.58
C PRO A 9 -11.56 -16.07 -0.51
N VAL A 10 -10.97 -15.31 0.43
CA VAL A 10 -11.68 -14.72 1.57
C VAL A 10 -12.05 -13.27 1.31
N LEU A 11 -11.11 -12.48 0.78
CA LEU A 11 -11.27 -11.03 0.57
C LEU A 11 -11.65 -10.66 -0.87
N GLY A 12 -11.38 -11.52 -1.85
CA GLY A 12 -11.69 -11.29 -3.26
C GLY A 12 -13.18 -11.02 -3.55
N PRO A 13 -14.15 -11.71 -2.91
CA PRO A 13 -15.56 -11.38 -3.08
C PRO A 13 -15.91 -9.93 -2.71
N LEU A 14 -15.15 -9.32 -1.78
CA LEU A 14 -15.34 -7.92 -1.40
C LEU A 14 -14.90 -6.95 -2.50
N LEU A 15 -14.15 -7.38 -3.53
CA LEU A 15 -13.80 -6.54 -4.66
C LEU A 15 -14.95 -6.35 -5.67
N LEU A 16 -16.04 -7.12 -5.51
CA LEU A 16 -17.22 -7.06 -6.39
C LEU A 16 -18.26 -6.04 -5.91
N ILE A 17 -18.15 -5.57 -4.67
CA ILE A 17 -19.05 -4.56 -4.09
C ILE A 17 -18.40 -3.18 -4.11
N ASP A 18 -19.17 -2.16 -3.72
CA ASP A 18 -18.72 -0.77 -3.68
C ASP A 18 -17.41 -0.60 -2.85
N PRO A 19 -16.39 0.13 -3.36
CA PRO A 19 -15.10 0.26 -2.70
C PRO A 19 -15.15 0.76 -1.25
N LEU A 20 -16.09 1.66 -0.93
CA LEU A 20 -16.24 2.18 0.43
C LEU A 20 -16.76 1.08 1.36
N LEU A 21 -17.76 0.32 0.91
CA LEU A 21 -18.32 -0.80 1.68
C LEU A 21 -17.30 -1.93 1.84
N SER A 22 -16.54 -2.26 0.79
CA SER A 22 -15.43 -3.21 0.89
C SER A 22 -14.43 -2.77 1.96
N MET A 23 -14.04 -1.49 1.92
CA MET A 23 -13.09 -0.93 2.88
C MET A 23 -13.62 -0.99 4.31
N PHE A 24 -14.90 -0.66 4.52
CA PHE A 24 -15.57 -0.75 5.81
C PHE A 24 -15.52 -2.18 6.37
N LEU A 25 -15.91 -3.18 5.57
CA LEU A 25 -15.94 -4.58 6.00
C LEU A 25 -14.55 -5.14 6.27
N ILE A 26 -13.56 -4.82 5.41
CA ILE A 26 -12.17 -5.21 5.63
C ILE A 26 -11.65 -4.56 6.92
N SER A 27 -11.83 -3.26 7.10
CA SER A 27 -11.40 -2.56 8.32
C SER A 27 -12.03 -3.13 9.58
N LEU A 28 -13.31 -3.51 9.54
CA LEU A 28 -14.00 -4.14 10.66
C LEU A 28 -13.41 -5.52 10.98
N GLY A 29 -13.27 -6.37 9.96
CA GLY A 29 -12.71 -7.72 10.11
C GLY A 29 -11.27 -7.70 10.61
N VAL A 30 -10.43 -6.82 10.04
CA VAL A 30 -9.04 -6.64 10.49
C VAL A 30 -9.01 -6.12 11.93
N SER A 31 -9.82 -5.11 12.26
CA SER A 31 -9.85 -4.58 13.63
C SER A 31 -10.26 -5.65 14.64
N LEU A 32 -11.26 -6.46 14.30
CA LEU A 32 -11.69 -7.60 15.13
C LEU A 32 -10.56 -8.61 15.30
N LEU A 33 -9.93 -9.04 14.20
CA LEU A 33 -8.79 -9.96 14.22
C LEU A 33 -7.65 -9.42 15.11
N MET A 34 -7.27 -8.15 14.94
CA MET A 34 -6.19 -7.54 15.71
C MET A 34 -6.54 -7.44 17.20
N VAL A 35 -7.78 -7.10 17.55
CA VAL A 35 -8.24 -7.07 18.94
C VAL A 35 -8.26 -8.47 19.55
N LEU A 36 -8.67 -9.49 18.81
CA LEU A 36 -8.62 -10.89 19.24
C LEU A 36 -7.18 -11.35 19.49
N ILE A 37 -6.27 -11.13 18.53
CA ILE A 37 -4.85 -11.46 18.69
C ILE A 37 -4.30 -10.76 19.92
N TYR A 38 -4.56 -9.46 20.09
CA TYR A 38 -4.09 -8.71 21.26
C TYR A 38 -4.62 -9.30 22.57
N LYS A 39 -5.91 -9.65 22.60
CA LYS A 39 -6.56 -10.26 23.75
C LYS A 39 -5.89 -11.58 24.15
N PHE A 40 -5.58 -12.44 23.19
CA PHE A 40 -5.01 -13.78 23.46
C PHE A 40 -3.50 -13.79 23.66
N THR A 41 -2.78 -12.81 23.12
CA THR A 41 -1.31 -12.75 23.20
C THR A 41 -0.78 -11.99 24.42
N THR A 42 -1.64 -11.21 25.09
CA THR A 42 -1.30 -10.42 26.28
C THR A 42 -2.10 -10.85 27.50
N ASN A 43 -1.49 -10.75 28.69
CA ASN A 43 -2.19 -11.02 29.94
C ASN A 43 -3.10 -9.82 30.32
N GLN A 44 -4.40 -9.93 30.06
CA GLN A 44 -5.36 -8.83 30.26
C GLN A 44 -5.44 -8.32 31.71
N GLU A 45 -5.33 -9.21 32.71
CA GLU A 45 -5.35 -8.82 34.13
C GLU A 45 -4.11 -8.01 34.48
N LEU A 46 -2.93 -8.48 34.05
CA LEU A 46 -1.67 -7.76 34.21
C LEU A 46 -1.71 -6.41 33.50
N MET A 47 -2.24 -6.35 32.27
CA MET A 47 -2.34 -5.11 31.50
C MET A 47 -3.24 -4.07 32.19
N LYS A 48 -4.39 -4.53 32.71
CA LYS A 48 -5.30 -3.68 33.49
C LYS A 48 -4.61 -3.16 34.76
N ARG A 49 -3.97 -4.05 35.53
CA ARG A 49 -3.25 -3.68 36.75
C ARG A 49 -2.14 -2.67 36.48
N LEU A 50 -1.31 -2.90 35.46
CA LEU A 50 -0.22 -1.98 35.10
C LEU A 50 -0.75 -0.60 34.69
N LYS A 51 -1.87 -0.52 33.96
CA LYS A 51 -2.52 0.75 33.63
C LYS A 51 -3.03 1.49 34.86
N GLU A 52 -3.61 0.77 35.82
CA GLU A 52 -4.08 1.34 37.09
C GLU A 52 -2.91 1.86 37.94
N GLU A 53 -1.83 1.07 38.06
CA GLU A 53 -0.59 1.47 38.74
C GLU A 53 0.01 2.72 38.09
N MET A 54 0.12 2.76 36.76
CA MET A 54 0.62 3.94 36.04
C MET A 54 -0.23 5.18 36.29
N LYS A 55 -1.58 5.05 36.27
CA LYS A 55 -2.49 6.16 36.59
C LYS A 55 -2.33 6.65 38.03
N ALA A 56 -2.16 5.73 38.98
CA ALA A 56 -1.94 6.08 40.38
C ALA A 56 -0.61 6.81 40.58
N MET A 57 0.48 6.32 39.96
CA MET A 57 1.79 6.99 40.01
C MET A 57 1.76 8.35 39.33
N GLN A 58 1.04 8.50 38.20
CA GLN A 58 0.89 9.78 37.53
C GLN A 58 0.18 10.83 38.41
N LYS A 59 -0.76 10.42 39.26
CA LYS A 59 -1.38 11.31 40.26
C LYS A 59 -0.38 11.70 41.34
N LYS A 60 0.34 10.73 41.92
CA LYS A 60 1.38 10.97 42.94
C LYS A 60 2.45 11.94 42.45
N VAL A 61 2.93 11.78 41.21
CA VAL A 61 3.92 12.70 40.61
C VAL A 61 3.38 14.13 40.51
N ARG A 62 2.08 14.32 40.25
CA ARG A 62 1.45 15.66 40.22
C ARG A 62 1.32 16.28 41.61
N GLU A 63 1.18 15.47 42.64
CA GLU A 63 1.08 15.90 44.04
C GLU A 63 2.47 16.21 44.63
N LEU A 64 3.48 15.43 44.26
CA LEU A 64 4.86 15.52 44.76
C LEU A 64 5.72 16.58 44.06
N LYS A 65 5.11 17.60 43.42
CA LYS A 65 5.81 18.65 42.65
C LYS A 65 6.95 19.33 43.42
N ASN A 66 6.83 19.40 44.75
CA ASN A 66 7.76 20.10 45.63
C ASN A 66 8.73 19.16 46.36
N ASN A 67 8.68 17.84 46.12
CA ASN A 67 9.57 16.86 46.74
C ASN A 67 10.35 16.05 45.68
N PRO A 68 11.55 16.51 45.29
CA PRO A 68 12.33 15.91 44.21
C PRO A 68 12.65 14.41 44.41
N ASP A 69 12.98 14.00 45.64
CA ASP A 69 13.40 12.63 45.93
C ASP A 69 12.24 11.63 45.84
N GLU A 70 11.08 11.99 46.40
CA GLU A 70 9.88 11.16 46.31
C GLU A 70 9.31 11.15 44.88
N MET A 71 9.40 12.28 44.18
CA MET A 71 9.04 12.38 42.77
C MET A 71 9.91 11.45 41.91
N MET A 72 11.23 11.40 42.14
CA MET A 72 12.14 10.50 41.43
C MET A 72 11.78 9.03 41.65
N LYS A 73 11.46 8.64 42.89
CA LYS A 73 10.99 7.27 43.20
C LYS A 73 9.68 6.93 42.49
N ALA A 74 8.70 7.85 42.50
CA ALA A 74 7.43 7.67 41.81
C ALA A 74 7.60 7.55 40.29
N ASN A 75 8.46 8.38 39.69
CA ASN A 75 8.81 8.31 38.27
C ASN A 75 9.49 6.99 37.90
N LYS A 76 10.43 6.51 38.73
CA LYS A 76 11.09 5.21 38.50
C LYS A 76 10.09 4.05 38.53
N ALA A 77 9.20 4.03 39.52
CA ALA A 77 8.15 3.01 39.60
C ALA A 77 7.18 3.09 38.41
N MET A 78 6.81 4.30 37.97
CA MET A 78 6.00 4.51 36.77
C MET A 78 6.71 3.97 35.51
N MET A 79 8.01 4.22 35.38
CA MET A 79 8.82 3.73 34.27
C MET A 79 8.89 2.19 34.27
N ASP A 80 9.06 1.55 35.43
CA ASP A 80 9.08 0.09 35.55
C ASP A 80 7.74 -0.54 35.15
N SER A 81 6.61 0.01 35.61
CA SER A 81 5.28 -0.46 35.19
C SER A 81 5.03 -0.22 33.70
N ASN A 82 5.45 0.93 33.17
CA ASN A 82 5.36 1.22 31.74
C ASN A 82 6.23 0.25 30.90
N MET A 83 7.44 -0.09 31.37
CA MET A 83 8.32 -1.04 30.70
C MET A 83 7.72 -2.45 30.67
N LYS A 84 7.12 -2.90 31.78
CA LYS A 84 6.38 -4.18 31.83
C LYS A 84 5.20 -4.19 30.85
N TYR A 85 4.46 -3.08 30.81
CA TYR A 85 3.32 -2.90 29.90
C TYR A 85 3.77 -2.92 28.43
N MET A 86 4.87 -2.22 28.12
CA MET A 86 5.47 -2.18 26.79
C MET A 86 5.96 -3.56 26.36
N LYS A 87 6.60 -4.34 27.24
CA LYS A 87 7.03 -5.72 26.91
C LYS A 87 5.87 -6.62 26.51
N GLN A 88 4.76 -6.57 27.27
CA GLN A 88 3.54 -7.29 26.93
C GLN A 88 2.94 -6.82 25.60
N SER A 89 2.85 -5.51 25.40
CA SER A 89 2.33 -4.93 24.17
C SER A 89 3.19 -5.28 22.96
N PHE A 90 4.52 -5.21 23.09
CA PHE A 90 5.47 -5.47 22.02
C PHE A 90 5.42 -6.93 21.55
N LYS A 91 5.28 -7.88 22.50
CA LYS A 91 5.02 -9.28 22.16
C LYS A 91 3.82 -9.38 21.22
N SER A 92 2.70 -8.75 21.58
CA SER A 92 1.51 -8.75 20.74
C SER A 92 1.72 -8.08 19.38
N THR A 93 2.40 -6.94 19.36
CA THR A 93 2.71 -6.22 18.11
C THR A 93 3.39 -7.14 17.09
N LEU A 94 4.38 -7.93 17.53
CA LEU A 94 5.07 -8.89 16.65
C LEU A 94 4.10 -9.92 16.04
N PHE A 95 3.17 -10.45 16.85
CA PHE A 95 2.13 -11.37 16.36
C PHE A 95 1.17 -10.68 15.38
N THR A 96 0.79 -9.42 15.62
CA THR A 96 -0.13 -8.68 14.74
C THR A 96 0.53 -8.17 13.46
N MET A 97 1.84 -7.98 13.45
CA MET A 97 2.56 -7.42 12.31
C MET A 97 2.50 -8.33 11.09
N ILE A 98 2.62 -9.65 11.29
CA ILE A 98 2.56 -10.63 10.20
C ILE A 98 1.20 -10.58 9.46
N PRO A 99 0.03 -10.77 10.11
CA PRO A 99 -1.25 -10.70 9.42
C PRO A 99 -1.53 -9.29 8.89
N LEU A 100 -1.08 -8.23 9.59
CA LEU A 100 -1.28 -6.87 9.12
C LEU A 100 -0.55 -6.61 7.79
N LEU A 101 0.72 -7.03 7.68
CA LEU A 101 1.51 -6.89 6.45
C LEU A 101 0.93 -7.70 5.29
N LEU A 102 0.45 -8.91 5.55
CA LEU A 102 -0.21 -9.74 4.53
C LEU A 102 -1.45 -9.06 3.98
N ILE A 103 -2.32 -8.57 4.86
CA ILE A 103 -3.56 -7.88 4.47
C ILE A 103 -3.25 -6.55 3.78
N PHE A 104 -2.29 -5.78 4.28
CA PHE A 104 -1.88 -4.51 3.66
C PHE A 104 -1.27 -4.72 2.27
N GLY A 105 -0.44 -5.76 2.09
CA GLY A 105 0.09 -6.10 0.77
C GLY A 105 -1.01 -6.46 -0.22
N TRP A 106 -2.03 -7.21 0.23
CA TRP A 106 -3.19 -7.53 -0.59
C TRP A 106 -4.05 -6.29 -0.89
N MET A 107 -4.31 -5.44 0.09
CA MET A 107 -5.06 -4.19 -0.12
C MET A 107 -4.33 -3.24 -1.07
N ALA A 108 -3.01 -3.08 -0.91
CA ALA A 108 -2.20 -2.28 -1.81
C ALA A 108 -2.26 -2.79 -3.25
N ALA A 109 -2.32 -4.12 -3.44
CA ALA A 109 -2.41 -4.73 -4.76
C ALA A 109 -3.80 -4.56 -5.43
N ASN A 110 -4.87 -4.30 -4.68
CA ASN A 110 -6.24 -4.27 -5.21
C ASN A 110 -6.93 -2.90 -5.13
N PHE A 111 -6.52 -2.02 -4.20
CA PHE A 111 -7.19 -0.74 -3.93
C PHE A 111 -6.32 0.49 -4.19
N SER A 112 -5.06 0.33 -4.63
CA SER A 112 -4.20 1.50 -4.89
C SER A 112 -4.60 2.24 -6.17
N TYR A 113 -5.04 1.50 -7.18
CA TYR A 113 -5.27 2.03 -8.51
C TYR A 113 -6.61 1.60 -9.11
N GLU A 114 -7.07 2.38 -10.07
CA GLU A 114 -8.17 2.02 -10.95
C GLU A 114 -7.65 1.17 -12.10
N PRO A 115 -8.37 0.12 -12.49
CA PRO A 115 -8.06 -0.66 -13.69
C PRO A 115 -8.24 0.21 -14.94
N ILE A 116 -7.49 -0.09 -16.00
CA ILE A 116 -7.65 0.60 -17.29
C ILE A 116 -8.90 0.04 -17.96
N GLY A 117 -9.90 0.89 -18.19
CA GLY A 117 -11.11 0.53 -18.91
C GLY A 117 -10.90 0.42 -20.43
N PRO A 118 -11.69 -0.40 -21.15
CA PRO A 118 -11.68 -0.43 -22.61
C PRO A 118 -11.96 0.95 -23.20
N GLY A 119 -11.10 1.40 -24.12
CA GLY A 119 -11.19 2.71 -24.75
C GLY A 119 -10.73 3.88 -23.87
N GLU A 120 -10.30 3.63 -22.64
CA GLU A 120 -9.67 4.64 -21.79
C GLU A 120 -8.25 4.93 -22.25
N GLN A 121 -7.83 6.19 -22.11
CA GLN A 121 -6.44 6.58 -22.39
C GLN A 121 -5.58 6.28 -21.18
N PHE A 122 -4.42 5.68 -21.41
CA PHE A 122 -3.40 5.48 -20.39
C PHE A 122 -2.02 5.83 -20.94
N SER A 123 -1.12 6.23 -20.05
CA SER A 123 0.24 6.59 -20.44
C SER A 123 1.24 5.57 -19.91
N ILE A 124 2.27 5.30 -20.71
CA ILE A 124 3.46 4.58 -20.27
C ILE A 124 4.63 5.53 -20.35
N THR A 125 5.35 5.61 -19.24
CA THR A 125 6.49 6.49 -19.07
C THR A 125 7.76 5.66 -18.93
N LEU A 126 8.72 5.93 -19.81
CA LEU A 126 10.09 5.45 -19.74
C LEU A 126 10.89 6.42 -18.88
N LEU A 127 11.49 5.96 -17.78
CA LEU A 127 12.35 6.78 -16.92
C LEU A 127 13.80 6.31 -17.02
N PHE A 128 14.72 7.20 -17.38
CA PHE A 128 16.14 6.90 -17.57
C PHE A 128 16.97 7.20 -16.31
N ASN A 129 18.02 6.41 -16.05
CA ASN A 129 18.93 6.56 -14.91
C ASN A 129 19.69 7.90 -14.93
N LYS A 130 20.02 8.38 -16.13
CA LYS A 130 20.70 9.64 -16.40
C LYS A 130 19.94 10.40 -17.48
N ASN A 131 20.33 11.66 -17.72
CA ASN A 131 19.78 12.39 -18.85
C ASN A 131 20.17 11.64 -20.13
N ALA A 132 19.18 11.25 -20.89
CA ALA A 132 19.35 10.54 -22.15
C ALA A 132 18.93 11.48 -23.28
N SER A 133 19.69 11.45 -24.37
CA SER A 133 19.35 12.12 -25.61
C SER A 133 19.22 11.04 -26.69
N GLY A 134 18.23 11.17 -27.57
CA GLY A 134 17.89 10.10 -28.50
C GLY A 134 16.42 10.09 -28.88
N GLN A 135 15.99 8.99 -29.51
CA GLN A 135 14.61 8.76 -29.91
C GLN A 135 14.08 7.50 -29.25
N ALA A 136 12.87 7.59 -28.70
CA ALA A 136 12.10 6.46 -28.24
C ALA A 136 10.99 6.17 -29.25
N LYS A 137 10.71 4.89 -29.49
CA LYS A 137 9.69 4.40 -30.41
C LYS A 137 8.76 3.43 -29.69
N ALA A 138 7.47 3.55 -29.98
CA ALA A 138 6.45 2.64 -29.51
C ALA A 138 5.89 1.82 -30.66
N GLU A 139 5.82 0.51 -30.46
CA GLU A 139 5.15 -0.44 -31.34
C GLU A 139 4.05 -1.13 -30.55
N VAL A 140 2.86 -1.20 -31.13
CA VAL A 140 1.65 -1.70 -30.46
C VAL A 140 1.14 -2.98 -31.12
N PRO A 141 0.61 -3.92 -30.32
CA PRO A 141 -0.06 -5.11 -30.84
C PRO A 141 -1.44 -4.74 -31.43
N ALA A 142 -2.07 -5.69 -32.11
CA ALA A 142 -3.46 -5.55 -32.54
C ALA A 142 -4.38 -5.27 -31.33
N GLY A 143 -5.32 -4.32 -31.48
CA GLY A 143 -6.24 -3.90 -30.42
C GLY A 143 -5.72 -2.78 -29.51
N ILE A 144 -4.49 -2.29 -29.70
CA ILE A 144 -3.97 -1.08 -29.06
C ILE A 144 -3.63 -0.04 -30.13
N SER A 145 -3.94 1.21 -29.85
CA SER A 145 -3.62 2.39 -30.67
C SER A 145 -2.76 3.37 -29.88
N ILE A 146 -1.83 4.02 -30.59
CA ILE A 146 -1.00 5.11 -30.04
C ILE A 146 -1.75 6.43 -30.27
N ILE A 147 -1.87 7.24 -29.23
CA ILE A 147 -2.42 8.59 -29.31
C ILE A 147 -1.25 9.58 -29.44
N GLY A 148 -1.15 10.20 -30.60
CA GLY A 148 -0.05 11.11 -30.95
C GLY A 148 1.06 10.40 -31.73
N GLU A 149 2.30 10.80 -31.50
CA GLU A 149 3.46 10.29 -32.23
C GLU A 149 3.95 8.94 -31.69
N ALA A 150 4.22 8.00 -32.60
CA ALA A 150 4.82 6.70 -32.30
C ALA A 150 6.33 6.79 -32.03
N GLU A 151 6.97 7.87 -32.47
CA GLU A 151 8.39 8.16 -32.21
C GLU A 151 8.49 9.51 -31.52
N LYS A 152 9.22 9.59 -30.40
CA LYS A 152 9.40 10.82 -29.62
C LYS A 152 10.85 11.02 -29.27
N ASN A 153 11.32 12.25 -29.35
CA ASN A 153 12.64 12.61 -28.82
C ASN A 153 12.63 12.49 -27.29
N ILE A 154 13.69 11.88 -26.74
CA ILE A 154 13.88 11.75 -25.30
C ILE A 154 14.27 13.12 -24.77
N THR A 155 13.46 13.68 -23.87
CA THR A 155 13.70 15.00 -23.28
C THR A 155 14.05 14.85 -21.81
N GLY A 156 15.31 15.16 -21.46
CA GLY A 156 15.80 15.01 -20.08
C GLY A 156 15.92 13.54 -19.68
N ARG A 157 15.07 13.09 -18.75
CA ARG A 157 15.10 11.70 -18.22
C ARG A 157 13.84 10.90 -18.53
N MET A 158 12.91 11.43 -19.32
CA MET A 158 11.61 10.81 -19.50
C MET A 158 11.18 10.80 -20.96
N ALA A 159 10.50 9.74 -21.36
CA ALA A 159 9.73 9.68 -22.59
C ALA A 159 8.37 9.05 -22.28
N THR A 160 7.28 9.76 -22.60
CA THR A 160 5.91 9.33 -22.28
C THR A 160 5.11 9.10 -23.56
N PHE A 161 4.50 7.92 -23.65
CA PHE A 161 3.61 7.53 -24.74
C PHE A 161 2.20 7.34 -24.19
N THR A 162 1.21 7.76 -24.97
CA THR A 162 -0.20 7.62 -24.60
C THR A 162 -0.84 6.62 -25.53
N PHE A 163 -1.62 5.71 -24.96
CA PHE A 163 -2.24 4.60 -25.63
C PHE A 163 -3.73 4.55 -25.32
N LYS A 164 -4.47 3.88 -26.19
CA LYS A 164 -5.86 3.50 -26.00
C LYS A 164 -6.07 2.14 -26.63
N GLY A 165 -6.73 1.22 -25.92
CA GLY A 165 -6.91 -0.14 -26.40
C GLY A 165 -8.26 -0.74 -26.06
N GLU A 166 -8.54 -1.87 -26.69
CA GLU A 166 -9.73 -2.69 -26.46
C GLU A 166 -9.55 -3.57 -25.22
N LYS A 167 -10.63 -4.23 -24.80
CA LYS A 167 -10.58 -5.17 -23.68
C LYS A 167 -9.66 -6.33 -24.03
N GLY A 168 -8.63 -6.56 -23.22
CA GLY A 168 -7.66 -7.62 -23.48
C GLY A 168 -6.55 -7.67 -22.44
N GLU A 169 -5.89 -8.82 -22.38
CA GLU A 169 -4.64 -9.00 -21.65
C GLU A 169 -3.50 -9.01 -22.67
N TYR A 170 -2.71 -7.93 -22.67
CA TYR A 170 -1.64 -7.68 -23.63
C TYR A 170 -0.31 -8.06 -23.00
N THR A 171 -0.06 -9.37 -22.95
CA THR A 171 1.11 -9.97 -22.33
C THR A 171 1.95 -10.76 -23.33
N GLY A 172 3.23 -10.98 -23.02
CA GLY A 172 4.09 -11.84 -23.82
C GLY A 172 4.37 -11.29 -25.22
N THR A 173 3.99 -12.05 -26.26
CA THR A 173 4.18 -11.68 -27.67
C THR A 173 3.22 -10.59 -28.16
N SER A 174 2.13 -10.36 -27.42
CA SER A 174 1.11 -9.35 -27.73
C SER A 174 1.23 -8.12 -26.82
N SER A 175 2.45 -7.79 -26.39
CA SER A 175 2.71 -6.65 -25.51
C SER A 175 3.09 -5.38 -26.29
N ILE A 176 3.01 -4.22 -25.63
CA ILE A 176 3.49 -2.95 -26.19
C ILE A 176 5.02 -2.97 -26.15
N LYS A 177 5.68 -2.83 -27.30
CA LYS A 177 7.14 -2.78 -27.38
C LYS A 177 7.61 -1.34 -27.39
N LEU A 178 8.56 -1.01 -26.51
CA LEU A 178 9.14 0.32 -26.41
C LEU A 178 10.64 0.20 -26.69
N SER A 179 11.12 0.74 -27.79
CA SER A 179 12.54 0.79 -28.11
C SER A 179 13.08 2.19 -27.92
N TYR A 180 14.36 2.32 -27.60
CA TYR A 180 15.01 3.61 -27.61
C TYR A 180 16.43 3.52 -28.18
N LYS A 181 16.84 4.59 -28.84
CA LYS A 181 18.18 4.75 -29.40
C LYS A 181 18.85 5.95 -28.75
N SER A 182 19.92 5.70 -27.99
CA SER A 182 20.75 6.76 -27.40
C SER A 182 21.59 7.46 -28.48
N ALA A 183 21.89 8.74 -28.27
CA ALA A 183 22.68 9.57 -29.18
C ALA A 183 24.20 9.32 -29.09
N GLU A 184 24.70 8.74 -27.99
CA GLU A 184 26.09 8.27 -27.90
C GLU A 184 26.25 6.95 -28.67
N PRO A 185 27.44 6.65 -29.25
CA PRO A 185 27.63 5.53 -30.17
C PRO A 185 27.72 4.20 -29.41
N LYS A 186 26.67 3.81 -28.69
CA LYS A 186 26.49 2.47 -28.14
C LYS A 186 25.00 2.11 -28.13
N ILE A 187 24.63 1.31 -29.14
CA ILE A 187 23.53 0.34 -29.17
C ILE A 187 22.11 0.94 -29.09
N ALA A 188 21.27 0.64 -30.08
CA ALA A 188 19.83 0.79 -29.93
C ALA A 188 19.34 -0.31 -28.98
N GLU A 189 18.92 0.06 -27.76
CA GLU A 189 18.38 -0.88 -26.80
C GLU A 189 16.86 -1.00 -27.01
N THR A 190 16.40 -2.19 -27.38
CA THR A 190 14.96 -2.48 -27.43
C THR A 190 14.54 -3.03 -26.09
N VAL A 191 13.61 -2.34 -25.40
CA VAL A 191 13.08 -2.79 -24.12
C VAL A 191 11.64 -3.25 -24.30
N GLU A 192 11.43 -4.57 -24.31
CA GLU A 192 10.08 -5.11 -24.39
C GLU A 192 9.33 -4.87 -23.06
N PHE A 193 8.36 -3.96 -23.08
CA PHE A 193 7.43 -3.80 -21.97
C PHE A 193 6.35 -4.86 -22.10
N LYS A 194 6.15 -5.63 -21.04
CA LYS A 194 5.59 -6.97 -21.22
C LYS A 194 4.10 -7.07 -20.94
N ASP A 195 3.48 -6.27 -20.07
CA ASP A 195 2.16 -6.67 -19.58
C ASP A 195 1.22 -5.48 -19.28
N VAL A 196 0.16 -5.32 -20.09
CA VAL A 196 -0.95 -4.37 -19.85
C VAL A 196 -2.27 -5.14 -19.80
N LEU A 197 -3.11 -4.85 -18.81
CA LEU A 197 -4.44 -5.42 -18.69
C LEU A 197 -5.49 -4.33 -18.85
N ILE A 198 -6.31 -4.44 -19.89
CA ILE A 198 -7.47 -3.58 -20.14
C ILE A 198 -8.73 -4.37 -19.86
N THR A 199 -9.49 -3.98 -18.85
CA THR A 199 -10.60 -4.78 -18.33
C THR A 199 -11.71 -3.93 -17.73
N ASN A 200 -12.93 -4.47 -17.73
CA ASN A 200 -14.05 -3.94 -16.95
C ASN A 200 -14.04 -4.46 -15.50
N GLY A 201 -13.15 -5.39 -15.18
CA GLY A 201 -13.00 -5.94 -13.82
C GLY A 201 -12.20 -5.02 -12.91
N HIS A 202 -11.96 -5.46 -11.67
CA HIS A 202 -11.24 -4.68 -10.65
C HIS A 202 -9.71 -4.85 -10.66
N LYS A 203 -9.21 -5.86 -11.41
CA LYS A 203 -7.79 -6.24 -11.41
C LYS A 203 -6.97 -5.30 -12.30
N TYR A 204 -5.76 -4.99 -11.86
CA TYR A 204 -4.74 -4.31 -12.64
C TYR A 204 -3.39 -5.01 -12.47
N LEU A 205 -2.50 -4.83 -13.44
CA LEU A 205 -1.15 -5.37 -13.39
C LEU A 205 -0.20 -4.41 -12.68
N PRO A 206 0.96 -4.88 -12.19
CA PRO A 206 1.93 -4.04 -11.48
C PRO A 206 2.24 -2.75 -12.24
N LYS A 207 2.23 -1.63 -11.51
CA LYS A 207 2.45 -0.28 -12.06
C LYS A 207 3.81 -0.14 -12.74
N GLU A 208 4.84 -0.74 -12.17
CA GLU A 208 6.22 -0.48 -12.54
C GLU A 208 6.98 -1.79 -12.74
N LYS A 209 7.92 -1.75 -13.68
CA LYS A 209 8.87 -2.82 -13.93
C LYS A 209 10.27 -2.23 -13.94
N GLN A 210 11.13 -2.74 -13.06
CA GLN A 210 12.54 -2.41 -13.08
C GLN A 210 13.21 -3.05 -14.29
N VAL A 211 14.03 -2.27 -14.98
CA VAL A 211 14.86 -2.77 -16.08
C VAL A 211 16.28 -2.92 -15.55
N LYS A 212 16.77 -4.15 -15.51
CA LYS A 212 18.13 -4.45 -15.03
C LYS A 212 19.09 -4.37 -16.22
N ASN A 213 20.29 -3.85 -15.96
CA ASN A 213 21.40 -3.78 -16.93
C ASN A 213 21.10 -2.95 -18.19
N SER A 214 20.44 -1.81 -18.04
CA SER A 214 20.15 -0.84 -19.12
C SER A 214 20.27 0.59 -18.57
N ASP A 215 20.43 1.57 -19.46
CA ASP A 215 20.34 3.00 -19.10
C ASP A 215 18.92 3.39 -18.64
N LEU A 216 17.93 2.56 -18.97
CA LEU A 216 16.57 2.68 -18.48
C LEU A 216 16.45 2.20 -17.03
N SER A 217 15.88 3.02 -16.17
CA SER A 217 15.70 2.71 -14.74
C SER A 217 14.45 1.86 -14.51
N PHE A 218 13.29 2.39 -14.91
CA PHE A 218 11.99 1.75 -14.75
C PHE A 218 11.06 2.18 -15.88
N ILE A 219 10.09 1.31 -16.17
CA ILE A 219 8.93 1.63 -17.00
C ILE A 219 7.72 1.65 -16.09
N SER A 220 6.93 2.72 -16.16
CA SER A 220 5.71 2.87 -15.34
C SER A 220 4.47 3.12 -16.19
N ILE A 221 3.39 2.42 -15.85
CA ILE A 221 2.04 2.73 -16.32
C ILE A 221 1.44 3.79 -15.40
N ASP A 222 0.92 4.86 -15.97
CA ASP A 222 0.30 5.94 -15.21
C ASP A 222 -1.17 5.62 -14.90
N TYR A 223 -1.38 4.71 -13.94
CA TYR A 223 -2.70 4.39 -13.43
C TYR A 223 -3.30 5.55 -12.64
N LYS A 224 -4.62 5.75 -12.78
CA LYS A 224 -5.39 6.64 -11.89
C LYS A 224 -5.43 6.05 -10.48
N LYS A 225 -5.28 6.92 -9.48
CA LYS A 225 -5.44 6.52 -8.07
C LYS A 225 -6.91 6.25 -7.81
N ARG A 226 -7.20 5.12 -7.16
CA ARG A 226 -8.57 4.79 -6.78
C ARG A 226 -9.03 5.67 -5.62
N ILE A 227 -10.18 6.30 -5.80
CA ILE A 227 -10.87 7.03 -4.71
C ILE A 227 -11.75 6.02 -3.98
N VAL A 228 -11.54 5.87 -2.67
CA VAL A 228 -12.32 4.97 -1.82
C VAL A 228 -13.37 5.74 -1.03
N LEU A 229 -13.02 6.90 -0.50
CA LEU A 229 -13.92 7.78 0.24
C LEU A 229 -14.17 9.05 -0.57
N PRO A 230 -15.37 9.25 -1.13
CA PRO A 230 -15.70 10.47 -1.85
C PRO A 230 -15.47 11.73 -0.99
N GLY A 231 -14.86 12.76 -1.57
CA GLY A 231 -14.54 14.01 -0.88
C GLY A 231 -13.22 14.03 -0.11
N LEU A 232 -12.59 12.89 0.13
CA LEU A 232 -11.28 12.78 0.79
C LEU A 232 -10.26 12.05 -0.12
N ASN A 233 -9.23 12.75 -0.56
CA ASN A 233 -8.16 12.19 -1.41
C ASN A 233 -7.10 11.35 -0.64
N TRP A 234 -7.48 10.76 0.50
CA TRP A 234 -6.56 9.99 1.35
C TRP A 234 -6.26 8.57 0.84
N GLY A 235 -6.95 8.15 -0.22
CA GLY A 235 -6.84 6.81 -0.80
C GLY A 235 -7.32 5.72 0.15
N TRP A 236 -6.97 4.47 -0.16
CA TRP A 236 -7.40 3.30 0.61
C TRP A 236 -6.80 3.28 2.02
N LEU A 237 -5.52 3.66 2.16
CA LEU A 237 -4.80 3.57 3.43
C LEU A 237 -5.39 4.50 4.49
N GLY A 238 -5.62 5.78 4.14
CA GLY A 238 -6.20 6.73 5.09
C GLY A 238 -7.64 6.37 5.47
N THR A 239 -8.44 5.90 4.50
CA THR A 239 -9.81 5.42 4.76
C THR A 239 -9.81 4.22 5.71
N TYR A 240 -8.93 3.25 5.47
CA TYR A 240 -8.74 2.10 6.36
C TYR A 240 -8.33 2.52 7.77
N ILE A 241 -7.38 3.46 7.91
CA ILE A 241 -6.91 3.94 9.21
C ILE A 241 -8.06 4.60 9.98
N LEU A 242 -8.86 5.45 9.32
CA LEU A 242 -10.01 6.10 9.93
C LEU A 242 -11.00 5.07 10.51
N PHE A 243 -11.42 4.10 9.70
CA PHE A 243 -12.35 3.05 10.15
C PHE A 243 -11.74 2.17 11.24
N SER A 244 -10.49 1.75 11.08
CA SER A 244 -9.84 0.87 12.05
C SER A 244 -9.67 1.51 13.44
N ILE A 245 -9.43 2.83 13.52
CA ILE A 245 -9.40 3.54 14.80
C ILE A 245 -10.76 3.42 15.49
N VAL A 246 -11.85 3.79 14.78
CA VAL A 246 -13.21 3.77 15.31
C VAL A 246 -13.59 2.35 15.77
N PHE A 247 -13.42 1.35 14.90
CA PHE A 247 -13.75 -0.04 15.23
C PHE A 247 -12.91 -0.56 16.37
N SER A 248 -11.61 -0.28 16.39
CA SER A 248 -10.76 -0.79 17.45
C SER A 248 -11.11 -0.22 18.82
N LEU A 249 -11.56 1.03 18.91
CA LEU A 249 -12.05 1.64 20.16
C LEU A 249 -13.33 0.94 20.63
N VAL A 250 -14.29 0.75 19.71
CA VAL A 250 -15.56 0.08 20.00
C VAL A 250 -15.34 -1.37 20.42
N LEU A 251 -14.55 -2.12 19.67
CA LEU A 251 -14.28 -3.55 19.90
C LEU A 251 -13.49 -3.79 21.18
N ARG A 252 -12.44 -3.00 21.46
CA ARG A 252 -11.69 -3.13 22.73
C ARG A 252 -12.60 -2.90 23.93
N LYS A 253 -13.47 -1.88 23.86
CA LYS A 253 -14.44 -1.60 24.92
C LYS A 253 -15.44 -2.74 25.08
N ALA A 254 -16.04 -3.21 23.98
CA ALA A 254 -17.02 -4.31 24.00
C ALA A 254 -16.43 -5.62 24.53
N MET A 255 -15.18 -5.92 24.18
CA MET A 255 -14.51 -7.18 24.51
C MET A 255 -13.70 -7.14 25.81
N LYS A 256 -13.72 -6.00 26.52
CA LYS A 256 -12.94 -5.71 27.74
C LYS A 256 -11.44 -6.00 27.55
N VAL A 257 -10.89 -5.51 26.43
CA VAL A 257 -9.46 -5.61 26.12
C VAL A 257 -8.77 -4.35 26.62
N TYR A 258 -7.78 -4.52 27.51
CA TYR A 258 -7.10 -3.44 28.20
C TYR A 258 -5.77 -3.13 27.56
#